data_AF-A0A965Y3Y0-F1
#
_entry.id   AF-A0A965Y3Y0-F1
#
_cell.length_a   1.000
_cell.length_b   1.000
_cell.length_c   1.000
_cell.angle_alpha   90.00
_cell.angle_beta   90.00
_cell.angle_gamma   90.00
#
_symmetry.space_group_name_H-M   'P 1'
#
loop_
_entity.id
_entity.type
_entity.pdbx_description
1 polymer ?
#
loop_
_entity_poly.entity_id
_entity_poly.type
_entity_poly.pdbx_seq_one_letter_code
_entity_poly.pdbx_strand_id
1 'polypeptide(L)'
;TPLSMYIANKGFKAANIPLIPEVDPPEAIKDVPSSKLVGLIISAERLIQIRQERLRLLGLEPSASAYASRDRVDREIQAAVSYLKSLGARIYDVTDRAVEETAQEILDVLRAR
;
A
#
# COMPACT_ATOMS: atom_id res chain seq x y z
N THR A 1 -4.02 9.85 -2.85
CA THR A 1 -4.83 8.84 -2.12
C THR A 1 -5.27 9.41 -0.78
N PRO A 2 -6.35 8.91 -0.15
CA PRO A 2 -6.87 9.48 1.12
C PRO A 2 -5.83 9.62 2.23
N LEU A 3 -5.00 8.59 2.45
CA LEU A 3 -3.93 8.62 3.45
C LEU A 3 -2.90 9.73 3.16
N SER A 4 -2.38 9.80 1.93
CA SER A 4 -1.43 10.85 1.55
C SER A 4 -2.02 12.25 1.67
N MET A 5 -3.33 12.41 1.42
CA MET A 5 -4.02 13.69 1.54
C MET A 5 -4.15 14.10 3.01
N TYR A 6 -4.49 13.15 3.88
CA TYR A 6 -4.52 13.38 5.33
C TYR A 6 -3.14 13.83 5.84
N ILE A 7 -2.09 13.11 5.49
CA ILE A 7 -0.70 13.42 5.88
C ILE A 7 -0.27 14.79 5.32
N ALA A 8 -0.64 15.11 4.08
CA ALA A 8 -0.35 16.40 3.46
C ALA A 8 -1.03 17.58 4.16
N ASN A 9 -2.28 17.43 4.59
CA ASN A 9 -2.99 18.43 5.38
C ASN A 9 -2.34 18.69 6.76
N LYS A 10 -1.42 17.82 7.20
CA LYS A 10 -0.62 18.00 8.42
C LYS A 10 0.78 18.58 8.15
N GLY A 11 1.03 19.07 6.93
CA GLY A 11 2.26 19.78 6.55
C GLY A 11 3.36 18.92 5.93
N PHE A 12 3.09 17.64 5.63
CA PHE A 12 4.09 16.72 5.06
C PHE A 12 3.94 16.57 3.55
N LYS A 13 5.04 16.59 2.81
CA LYS A 13 5.02 16.20 1.39
C LYS A 13 5.05 14.68 1.29
N ALA A 14 4.04 14.09 0.64
CA ALA A 14 3.91 12.65 0.46
C ALA A 14 3.90 12.28 -1.02
N ALA A 15 4.55 11.18 -1.36
CA ALA A 15 4.50 10.55 -2.68
C ALA A 15 3.91 9.15 -2.54
N ASN A 16 3.04 8.74 -3.47
CA ASN A 16 2.45 7.41 -3.49
C ASN A 16 3.12 6.59 -4.60
N ILE A 17 3.72 5.46 -4.25
CA ILE A 17 4.36 4.57 -5.21
C ILE A 17 3.67 3.20 -5.11
N PRO A 18 2.95 2.77 -6.15
CA PRO A 18 2.38 1.43 -6.18
C PRO A 18 3.50 0.40 -6.36
N LEU A 19 3.43 -0.71 -5.64
CA LEU A 19 4.27 -1.87 -5.85
C LEU A 19 3.48 -2.89 -6.66
N ILE A 20 3.90 -3.14 -7.90
CA ILE A 20 3.24 -4.04 -8.85
C ILE A 20 4.32 -4.99 -9.37
N PRO A 21 4.14 -6.33 -9.33
CA PRO A 21 5.20 -7.26 -9.70
C PRO A 21 5.79 -7.06 -11.10
N GLU A 22 4.97 -6.60 -12.04
CA GLU A 22 5.37 -6.40 -13.44
C GLU A 22 6.07 -5.05 -13.70
N VAL A 23 6.17 -4.17 -12.71
CA VAL A 23 6.73 -2.82 -12.86
C VAL A 23 7.73 -2.52 -11.76
N ASP A 24 8.98 -2.30 -12.16
CA ASP A 24 10.03 -1.92 -11.22
C ASP A 24 9.73 -0.57 -10.56
N PRO A 25 9.84 -0.46 -9.22
CA PRO A 25 9.73 0.81 -8.54
C PRO A 25 10.85 1.77 -8.96
N PRO A 26 10.63 3.10 -8.90
CA PRO A 26 11.68 4.07 -9.18
C PRO A 26 12.95 3.84 -8.34
N GLU A 27 14.11 3.79 -9.00
CA GLU A 27 15.43 3.59 -8.35
C GLU A 27 15.72 4.62 -7.25
N ALA A 28 15.24 5.85 -7.42
CA ALA A 28 15.39 6.95 -6.47
C ALA A 28 14.83 6.64 -5.06
N ILE A 29 13.98 5.61 -4.90
CA ILE A 29 13.51 5.16 -3.58
C ILE A 29 14.67 4.69 -2.70
N LYS A 30 15.70 4.08 -3.31
CA LYS A 30 16.87 3.54 -2.58
C LYS A 30 17.69 4.65 -1.93
N ASP A 31 17.61 5.87 -2.44
CA ASP A 31 18.29 7.05 -1.90
C ASP A 31 17.49 7.74 -0.78
N VAL A 32 16.23 7.35 -0.58
CA VAL A 32 15.39 7.92 0.47
C VAL A 32 15.74 7.29 1.81
N PRO A 33 15.97 8.08 2.88
CA PRO A 33 16.19 7.53 4.21
C PRO A 33 15.05 6.59 4.60
N SER A 34 15.37 5.37 5.03
CA SER A 34 14.38 4.36 5.47
C SER A 34 13.42 4.89 6.54
N SER A 35 13.90 5.86 7.33
CA SER A 35 13.13 6.62 8.31
C SER A 35 11.89 7.33 7.73
N LYS A 36 11.93 7.71 6.45
CA LYS A 36 10.84 8.39 5.71
C LYS A 36 10.04 7.42 4.82
N LEU A 37 10.44 6.14 4.75
CA LEU A 37 9.76 5.13 3.97
C LEU A 37 8.68 4.44 4.80
N VAL A 38 7.48 4.44 4.24
CA VAL A 38 6.28 3.82 4.83
C VAL A 38 5.76 2.79 3.83
N GLY A 39 5.77 1.53 4.24
CA GLY A 39 5.13 0.43 3.53
C GLY A 39 3.70 0.24 4.01
N LEU A 40 2.77 0.04 3.09
CA LEU A 40 1.37 -0.25 3.39
C LEU A 40 1.04 -1.62 2.81
N ILE A 41 0.53 -2.53 3.64
CA ILE A 41 0.09 -3.86 3.23
C ILE A 41 -1.36 -4.08 3.61
N ILE A 42 -1.99 -5.05 2.97
CA ILE A 42 -3.39 -5.42 3.19
C ILE A 42 -3.50 -6.93 3.06
N SER A 43 -4.45 -7.55 3.76
CA SER A 43 -4.74 -8.98 3.62
C SER A 43 -5.20 -9.32 2.21
N ALA A 44 -4.86 -10.52 1.75
CA ALA A 44 -5.24 -11.01 0.44
C ALA A 44 -6.76 -11.10 0.30
N GLU A 45 -7.44 -11.62 1.33
CA GLU A 45 -8.89 -11.67 1.43
C GLU A 45 -9.52 -10.31 1.15
N ARG A 46 -9.06 -9.28 1.86
CA ARG A 46 -9.65 -7.95 1.77
C ARG A 46 -9.36 -7.29 0.44
N LEU A 47 -8.15 -7.45 -0.08
CA LEU A 47 -7.76 -6.92 -1.39
C LEU A 47 -8.58 -7.56 -2.52
N ILE A 48 -8.83 -8.86 -2.46
CA ILE A 48 -9.70 -9.56 -3.42
C ILE A 48 -11.12 -8.98 -3.38
N GLN A 49 -11.71 -8.82 -2.20
CA GLN A 49 -13.03 -8.22 -2.04
C GLN A 49 -13.10 -6.81 -2.65
N ILE A 50 -12.11 -5.96 -2.35
CA ILE A 50 -12.02 -4.60 -2.91
C ILE A 50 -11.92 -4.64 -4.45
N ARG A 51 -11.12 -5.57 -5.01
CA ARG A 51 -10.98 -5.73 -6.46
C ARG A 51 -12.28 -6.22 -7.11
N GLN A 52 -12.97 -7.17 -6.49
CA GLN A 52 -14.26 -7.67 -6.97
C GLN A 52 -15.33 -6.57 -6.98
N GLU A 53 -15.40 -5.76 -5.93
CA GLU A 53 -16.34 -4.65 -5.87
C GLU A 53 -16.04 -3.60 -6.95
N ARG A 54 -14.75 -3.28 -7.18
CA ARG A 54 -14.35 -2.38 -8.28
C ARG A 54 -14.75 -2.92 -9.65
N LEU A 55 -14.61 -4.23 -9.90
CA LEU A 55 -15.05 -4.84 -11.16
C LEU A 55 -16.56 -4.72 -11.33
N ARG A 56 -17.32 -4.97 -10.27
CA ARG A 56 -18.78 -4.83 -10.27
C ARG A 56 -19.22 -3.40 -10.60
N LEU A 57 -18.58 -2.39 -10.00
CA LEU A 57 -18.85 -0.97 -10.28
C LEU A 57 -18.54 -0.57 -11.73
N LEU A 58 -17.64 -1.29 -12.39
CA LEU A 58 -17.30 -1.11 -13.81
C LEU A 58 -18.21 -1.94 -14.75
N GLY A 59 -19.20 -2.66 -14.22
CA GLY A 59 -20.08 -3.53 -15.00
C GLY A 59 -19.39 -4.80 -15.52
N LEU A 60 -18.27 -5.21 -14.93
CA LEU A 60 -17.51 -6.40 -15.31
C LEU A 60 -17.82 -7.56 -14.36
N GLU A 61 -17.96 -8.76 -14.93
CA GLU A 61 -18.17 -10.00 -14.16
C GLU A 61 -16.90 -10.37 -13.37
N PRO A 62 -16.96 -10.45 -12.01
CA PRO A 62 -15.79 -10.78 -11.19
C PRO A 62 -15.26 -12.19 -11.41
N SER A 63 -16.12 -13.09 -11.91
CA SER A 63 -15.90 -14.52 -12.10
C SER A 63 -14.86 -14.86 -13.18
N ALA A 64 -14.51 -13.91 -14.06
CA ALA A 64 -13.64 -14.15 -15.22
C ALA A 64 -12.21 -13.60 -15.10
N SER A 65 -11.84 -12.92 -14.00
CA SER A 65 -10.61 -12.12 -13.96
C SER A 65 -9.49 -12.76 -13.15
N ALA A 66 -8.36 -13.07 -13.80
CA ALA A 66 -7.09 -13.47 -13.16
C ALA A 66 -6.58 -12.45 -12.12
N TYR A 67 -7.09 -11.21 -12.21
CA TYR A 67 -6.86 -10.07 -11.32
C TYR A 67 -7.32 -10.28 -9.86
N ALA A 68 -8.26 -11.20 -9.63
CA ALA A 68 -8.79 -11.55 -8.32
C ALA A 68 -8.40 -12.99 -7.88
N SER A 69 -7.49 -13.65 -8.60
CA SER A 69 -7.01 -14.97 -8.19
C SER A 69 -6.18 -14.86 -6.91
N ARG A 70 -6.51 -15.68 -5.91
CA ARG A 70 -5.88 -15.66 -4.59
C ARG A 70 -4.37 -15.82 -4.69
N ASP A 71 -3.91 -16.83 -5.41
CA ASP A 71 -2.49 -17.11 -5.63
C ASP A 71 -1.71 -15.91 -6.20
N ARG A 72 -2.30 -15.16 -7.13
CA ARG A 72 -1.64 -13.97 -7.68
C ARG A 72 -1.54 -12.87 -6.64
N VAL A 73 -2.62 -12.61 -5.92
CA VAL A 73 -2.67 -11.60 -4.86
C VAL A 73 -1.68 -11.92 -3.73
N ASP A 74 -1.57 -13.19 -3.33
CA ASP A 74 -0.61 -13.63 -2.32
C ASP A 74 0.83 -13.36 -2.77
N ARG A 75 1.17 -13.68 -4.03
CA ARG A 75 2.50 -13.38 -4.60
C ARG A 75 2.78 -11.89 -4.66
N GLU A 76 1.79 -11.07 -5.04
CA GLU A 76 1.91 -9.61 -5.06
C GLU A 76 2.26 -9.06 -3.66
N ILE A 77 1.52 -9.50 -2.64
CA ILE A 77 1.75 -9.06 -1.26
C ILE A 77 3.12 -9.54 -0.76
N GLN A 78 3.49 -10.79 -1.01
CA GLN A 78 4.80 -11.33 -0.60
C GLN A 78 5.97 -10.59 -1.25
N ALA A 79 5.87 -10.29 -2.55
CA ALA A 79 6.88 -9.51 -3.27
C ALA A 79 6.99 -8.09 -2.68
N ALA A 80 5.85 -7.42 -2.45
CA ALA A 80 5.82 -6.09 -1.85
C ALA A 80 6.44 -6.08 -0.43
N VAL A 81 6.09 -7.04 0.43
CA VAL A 81 6.66 -7.17 1.78
C VAL A 81 8.16 -7.38 1.73
N SER A 82 8.65 -8.25 0.84
CA SER A 82 10.07 -8.53 0.69
C SER A 82 10.84 -7.29 0.25
N TYR A 83 10.31 -6.56 -0.72
CA TYR A 83 10.89 -5.31 -1.19
C TYR A 83 10.92 -4.23 -0.08
N LEU A 84 9.81 -4.00 0.62
CA LEU A 84 9.73 -3.03 1.72
C LEU A 84 10.71 -3.35 2.85
N LYS A 85 10.86 -4.64 3.20
CA LYS A 85 11.86 -5.09 4.18
C LYS A 85 13.28 -4.81 3.71
N SER A 86 13.59 -5.03 2.44
CA SER A 86 14.93 -4.75 1.88
C SER A 86 15.31 -3.26 1.97
N LEU A 87 14.32 -2.36 1.93
CA LEU A 87 14.49 -0.93 2.09
C LEU A 87 14.56 -0.48 3.57
N GLY A 88 14.32 -1.39 4.51
CA GLY A 88 14.19 -1.05 5.94
C GLY A 88 12.97 -0.17 6.25
N ALA A 89 11.96 -0.17 5.38
CA ALA A 89 10.75 0.62 5.57
C ALA A 89 9.93 0.13 6.76
N ARG A 90 9.23 1.04 7.44
CA ARG A 90 8.22 0.62 8.42
C ARG A 90 6.96 0.18 7.70
N ILE A 91 6.49 -1.02 8.01
CA ILE A 91 5.35 -1.64 7.34
C ILE A 91 4.13 -1.56 8.25
N TYR A 92 3.03 -1.04 7.72
CA TYR A 92 1.73 -0.95 8.38
C TYR A 92 0.74 -1.84 7.63
N ASP A 93 0.11 -2.75 8.37
CA ASP A 93 -1.07 -3.46 7.87
C ASP A 93 -2.27 -2.52 8.01
N VAL A 94 -2.93 -2.22 6.88
CA VAL A 94 -4.09 -1.33 6.81
C VAL A 94 -5.40 -2.09 6.56
N THR A 95 -5.39 -3.41 6.75
CA THR A 95 -6.60 -4.24 6.65
C THR A 95 -7.65 -3.76 7.63
N ASP A 96 -8.79 -3.31 7.09
CA ASP A 96 -9.95 -2.82 7.84
C ASP A 96 -9.68 -1.67 8.82
N ARG A 97 -8.56 -0.96 8.65
CA ARG A 97 -8.19 0.20 9.47
C ARG A 97 -8.79 1.48 8.91
N ALA A 98 -9.09 2.41 9.82
CA ALA A 98 -9.44 3.78 9.43
C ALA A 98 -8.21 4.50 8.85
N VAL A 99 -8.46 5.37 7.86
CA VAL A 99 -7.40 6.17 7.23
C VAL A 99 -6.76 7.11 8.24
N GLU A 100 -7.56 7.72 9.11
CA GLU A 100 -7.16 8.66 10.13
C GLU A 100 -6.26 8.01 11.18
N GLU A 101 -6.62 6.81 11.62
CA GLU A 101 -5.86 6.04 12.61
C GLU A 101 -4.47 5.68 12.06
N THR A 102 -4.43 5.11 10.86
CA THR A 102 -3.17 4.79 10.17
C THR A 102 -2.32 6.05 9.95
N ALA A 103 -2.94 7.16 9.54
CA ALA A 103 -2.24 8.41 9.32
C ALA A 103 -1.62 8.95 10.60
N GLN A 104 -2.36 8.89 11.72
CA GLN A 104 -1.89 9.41 13.00
C GLN A 104 -0.66 8.64 13.50
N GLU A 105 -0.67 7.30 13.41
CA GLU A 105 0.48 6.48 13.76
C GLU A 105 1.72 6.80 12.91
N ILE A 106 1.55 6.97 11.60
CA ILE A 106 2.64 7.37 10.71
C ILE A 106 3.18 8.74 11.12
N LEU A 107 2.31 9.71 11.40
CA LEU A 107 2.69 11.07 11.76
C LEU A 107 3.43 11.13 13.09
N ASP A 108 2.99 10.38 14.10
CA ASP A 108 3.64 10.34 15.41
C ASP A 108 5.09 9.85 15.28
N VAL A 109 5.31 8.84 14.46
CA VAL A 109 6.63 8.29 14.16
C VAL A 109 7.49 9.25 13.33
N LEU A 110 6.89 10.03 12.43
CA LEU A 110 7.60 11.04 11.65
C LEU A 110 7.98 12.27 12.47
N ARG A 111 7.18 12.63 13.49
CA ARG A 111 7.36 13.80 14.36
C ARG A 111 8.23 13.55 15.59
N ALA A 112 8.33 12.31 16.07
CA ALA A 112 9.19 11.95 17.20
C ALA A 112 10.71 12.02 16.86
N ARG A 113 11.07 12.81 15.85
CA ARG A 113 12.38 12.94 15.23
C ARG A 113 12.63 14.39 14.88
#